data_AF-A0A9E5HQ03-F1
#
_entry.id   AF-A0A9E5HQ03-F1
#
_cell.length_a   1.000
_cell.length_b   1.000
_cell.length_c   1.000
_cell.angle_alpha   90.00
_cell.angle_beta   90.00
_cell.angle_gamma   90.00
#
_symmetry.space_group_name_H-M   'P 1'
#
loop_
_entity.id
_entity.type
_entity.pdbx_description
1 polymer ?
#
loop_
_entity_poly.entity_id
_entity_poly.type
_entity_poly.pdbx_seq_one_letter_code
_entity_poly.pdbx_strand_id
1 'polypeptide(L)'
;MKNRFDALFDVHVWFDQQDQDAFVDTHGAHVVGISTDGHWGVPDNLLARLPNLKVVSSYGVGYDAIDANDAAARGILVSHTPNVLNDEVADTAIMLWLATSRRLVQADKWARSGQWERDGAFPLTRSVQNRQVGILGMGRIGETIAKRASGFDATIHYHSRTPKDVDYIYHSTVKELAD
;
A
#
# COMPACT_ATOMS: atom_id res chain seq x y z
N MET A 1 -5.46 -17.75 3.62
CA MET A 1 -4.40 -17.65 4.64
C MET A 1 -4.65 -18.59 5.80
N LYS A 2 -5.81 -18.51 6.47
CA LYS A 2 -6.20 -19.36 7.60
C LYS A 2 -5.90 -20.86 7.42
N ASN A 3 -6.33 -21.47 6.31
CA ASN A 3 -6.11 -22.90 6.05
C ASN A 3 -4.63 -23.35 6.05
N ARG A 4 -3.68 -22.45 5.77
CA ARG A 4 -2.23 -22.77 5.85
C ARG A 4 -1.72 -22.73 7.29
N PHE A 5 -2.32 -21.91 8.14
CA PHE A 5 -1.97 -21.83 9.57
C PHE A 5 -2.68 -22.89 10.39
N ASP A 6 -3.91 -23.28 10.06
CA ASP A 6 -4.68 -24.30 10.78
C ASP A 6 -3.97 -25.67 10.84
N ALA A 7 -3.05 -25.95 9.90
CA ALA A 7 -2.25 -27.17 9.90
C ALA A 7 -1.07 -27.16 10.89
N LEU A 8 -0.70 -25.99 11.42
CA LEU A 8 0.52 -25.77 12.22
C LEU A 8 0.26 -25.05 13.55
N PHE A 9 -0.88 -24.37 13.68
CA PHE A 9 -1.21 -23.52 14.82
C PHE A 9 -2.69 -23.65 15.18
N ASP A 10 -3.00 -23.43 16.45
CA ASP A 10 -4.36 -23.15 16.91
C ASP A 10 -4.69 -21.69 16.55
N VAL A 11 -5.52 -21.51 15.50
CA VAL A 11 -5.81 -20.19 14.94
C VAL A 11 -7.09 -19.61 15.55
N HIS A 12 -6.95 -18.51 16.26
CA HIS A 12 -8.06 -17.68 16.72
C HIS A 12 -8.24 -16.47 15.81
N VAL A 13 -9.45 -16.29 15.27
CA VAL A 13 -9.77 -15.13 14.43
C VAL A 13 -10.28 -14.01 15.32
N TRP A 14 -9.52 -12.91 15.39
CA TRP A 14 -9.82 -11.75 16.24
C TRP A 14 -11.24 -11.18 16.02
N PHE A 15 -11.66 -11.08 14.76
CA PHE A 15 -12.95 -10.51 14.39
C PHE A 15 -14.15 -11.43 14.63
N ASP A 16 -13.91 -12.71 14.91
CA ASP A 16 -14.97 -13.67 15.26
C ASP A 16 -15.24 -13.70 16.77
N GLN A 17 -14.41 -13.03 17.59
CA GLN A 17 -14.60 -12.99 19.04
C GLN A 17 -15.70 -12.00 19.41
N GLN A 18 -16.75 -12.47 20.09
CA GLN A 18 -17.83 -11.61 20.58
C GLN A 18 -17.34 -10.60 21.62
N ASP A 19 -16.40 -11.02 22.46
CA ASP A 19 -15.74 -10.20 23.44
C ASP A 19 -14.22 -10.44 23.35
N GLN A 20 -13.54 -9.50 22.71
CA GLN A 20 -12.10 -9.55 22.47
C GLN A 20 -11.31 -9.41 23.76
N ASP A 21 -11.80 -8.65 24.73
CA ASP A 21 -11.13 -8.47 26.01
C ASP A 21 -11.21 -9.74 26.84
N ALA A 22 -12.39 -10.36 26.95
CA ALA A 22 -12.55 -11.64 27.62
C ALA A 22 -11.75 -12.76 26.96
N PHE A 23 -11.67 -12.75 25.62
CA PHE A 23 -10.82 -13.68 24.88
C PHE A 23 -9.35 -13.52 25.26
N VAL A 24 -8.83 -12.29 25.28
CA VAL A 24 -7.43 -12.02 25.64
C VAL A 24 -7.16 -12.37 27.10
N ASP A 25 -8.08 -12.07 28.03
CA ASP A 25 -7.91 -12.43 29.44
C ASP A 25 -7.84 -13.96 29.64
N THR A 26 -8.59 -14.71 28.82
CA THR A 26 -8.62 -16.18 28.91
C THR A 26 -7.46 -16.84 28.17
N HIS A 27 -7.09 -16.33 26.99
CA HIS A 27 -6.21 -17.02 26.06
C HIS A 27 -4.88 -16.29 25.79
N GLY A 28 -4.71 -15.05 26.26
CA GLY A 28 -3.58 -14.20 25.90
C GLY A 28 -2.21 -14.78 26.23
N ALA A 29 -2.11 -15.56 27.31
CA ALA A 29 -0.89 -16.27 27.68
C ALA A 29 -0.50 -17.39 26.69
N HIS A 30 -1.43 -17.89 25.88
CA HIS A 30 -1.18 -18.93 24.88
C HIS A 30 -0.88 -18.37 23.49
N VAL A 31 -1.11 -17.08 23.26
CA VAL A 31 -0.84 -16.44 21.97
C VAL A 31 0.65 -16.20 21.81
N VAL A 32 1.25 -16.88 20.83
CA VAL A 32 2.70 -16.78 20.52
C VAL A 32 2.99 -15.97 19.26
N GLY A 33 1.98 -15.72 18.43
CA GLY A 33 2.10 -14.97 17.19
C GLY A 33 0.82 -14.25 16.80
N ILE A 34 0.97 -13.08 16.17
CA ILE A 34 -0.12 -12.34 15.52
C ILE A 34 0.15 -12.32 14.02
N SER A 35 -0.88 -12.60 13.22
CA SER A 35 -0.90 -12.30 11.79
C SER A 35 -1.88 -11.16 11.55
N THR A 36 -1.41 -10.07 10.98
CA THR A 36 -2.20 -8.85 10.72
C THR A 36 -1.85 -8.29 9.34
N ASP A 37 -2.30 -7.08 9.01
CA ASP A 37 -1.90 -6.31 7.84
C ASP A 37 -1.63 -4.85 8.23
N GLY A 38 -1.21 -4.03 7.25
CA GLY A 38 -0.93 -2.62 7.47
C GLY A 38 -2.15 -1.75 7.75
N HIS A 39 -3.37 -2.26 7.59
CA HIS A 39 -4.61 -1.53 7.88
C HIS A 39 -5.07 -1.74 9.33
N TRP A 40 -5.06 -2.99 9.79
CA TRP A 40 -5.50 -3.34 11.13
C TRP A 40 -4.39 -3.27 12.18
N GLY A 41 -3.18 -3.67 11.83
CA GLY A 41 -2.03 -3.63 12.73
C GLY A 41 -2.25 -4.40 14.03
N VAL A 42 -1.80 -3.83 15.15
CA VAL A 42 -2.02 -4.39 16.49
C VAL A 42 -2.71 -3.32 17.36
N PRO A 43 -3.88 -3.60 17.95
CA PRO A 43 -4.55 -2.66 18.84
C PRO A 43 -3.67 -2.22 20.01
N ASP A 44 -3.85 -0.97 20.43
CA ASP A 44 -3.15 -0.39 21.57
C ASP A 44 -3.31 -1.27 22.82
N ASN A 45 -2.24 -1.39 23.60
CA ASN A 45 -2.16 -2.21 24.82
C ASN A 45 -2.32 -3.72 24.63
N LEU A 46 -2.65 -4.24 23.43
CA LEU A 46 -2.77 -5.68 23.22
C LEU A 46 -1.43 -6.38 23.47
N LEU A 47 -0.32 -5.81 23.02
CA LEU A 47 1.03 -6.37 23.24
C LEU A 47 1.34 -6.58 24.74
N ALA A 48 0.81 -5.72 25.62
CA ALA A 48 1.01 -5.83 27.06
C ALA A 48 0.23 -6.99 27.70
N ARG A 49 -0.83 -7.47 27.04
CA ARG A 49 -1.69 -8.55 27.53
C ARG A 49 -1.32 -9.92 26.94
N LEU A 50 -0.30 -9.98 26.08
CA LEU A 50 0.18 -11.20 25.43
C LEU A 50 1.61 -11.52 25.88
N PRO A 51 1.80 -12.03 27.11
CA PRO A 51 3.13 -12.13 27.74
C PRO A 51 4.09 -13.10 27.04
N ASN A 52 3.56 -14.02 26.22
CA ASN A 52 4.35 -15.02 25.50
C ASN A 52 4.41 -14.74 23.98
N LEU A 53 3.98 -13.56 23.54
CA LEU A 53 4.03 -13.17 22.13
C LEU A 53 5.48 -13.08 21.67
N LYS A 54 5.78 -13.69 20.52
CA LYS A 54 7.14 -13.73 19.96
C LYS A 54 7.24 -13.03 18.62
N VAL A 55 6.15 -12.98 17.86
CA VAL A 55 6.15 -12.45 16.50
C VAL A 55 4.84 -11.77 16.13
N VAL A 56 4.94 -10.65 15.41
CA VAL A 56 3.85 -10.02 14.67
C VAL A 56 4.23 -10.03 13.19
N SER A 57 3.45 -10.72 12.38
CA SER A 57 3.65 -10.81 10.93
C SER A 57 2.60 -9.97 10.21
N SER A 58 3.02 -8.87 9.59
CA SER A 58 2.19 -8.05 8.72
C SER A 58 2.15 -8.63 7.30
N TYR A 59 0.94 -8.88 6.81
CA TYR A 59 0.67 -9.19 5.42
C TYR A 59 0.56 -7.89 4.62
N GLY A 60 1.71 -7.40 4.17
CA GLY A 60 1.84 -6.13 3.47
C GLY A 60 3.21 -5.50 3.69
N VAL A 61 3.49 -4.42 2.96
CA VAL A 61 4.73 -3.65 3.13
C VAL A 61 4.62 -2.63 4.26
N GLY A 62 3.51 -1.91 4.31
CA GLY A 62 3.23 -0.94 5.38
C GLY A 62 2.96 -1.66 6.70
N TYR A 63 3.57 -1.17 7.77
CA TYR A 63 3.39 -1.68 9.13
C TYR A 63 3.20 -0.53 10.13
N ASP A 64 2.78 0.64 9.65
CA ASP A 64 2.62 1.85 10.46
C ASP A 64 1.58 1.68 11.58
N ALA A 65 0.61 0.78 11.40
CA ALA A 65 -0.38 0.41 12.41
C ALA A 65 0.16 -0.55 13.49
N ILE A 66 1.45 -0.88 13.48
CA ILE A 66 2.12 -1.71 14.48
C ILE A 66 3.17 -0.83 15.16
N ASP A 67 3.09 -0.67 16.48
CA ASP A 67 4.17 -0.04 17.23
C ASP A 67 5.38 -0.99 17.28
N ALA A 68 6.21 -0.91 16.24
CA ALA A 68 7.42 -1.72 16.12
C ALA A 68 8.46 -1.40 17.21
N ASN A 69 8.43 -0.19 17.79
CA ASN A 69 9.34 0.18 18.87
C ASN A 69 8.92 -0.47 20.20
N ASP A 70 7.62 -0.43 20.54
CA ASP A 70 7.08 -1.14 21.72
C ASP A 70 7.26 -2.66 21.57
N ALA A 71 6.99 -3.20 20.38
CA ALA A 71 7.25 -4.62 20.09
C ALA A 71 8.74 -4.98 20.30
N ALA A 72 9.66 -4.18 19.75
CA ALA A 72 11.09 -4.40 19.91
C ALA A 72 11.54 -4.29 21.38
N ALA A 73 11.02 -3.32 22.14
CA ALA A 73 11.32 -3.16 23.57
C ALA A 73 10.89 -4.38 24.40
N ARG A 74 9.88 -5.12 23.93
CA ARG A 74 9.38 -6.38 24.53
C ARG A 74 10.05 -7.64 23.97
N GLY A 75 10.99 -7.50 23.03
CA GLY A 75 11.64 -8.64 22.37
C GLY A 75 10.75 -9.37 21.35
N ILE A 76 9.70 -8.71 20.87
CA ILE A 76 8.76 -9.25 19.87
C ILE A 76 9.28 -8.91 18.47
N LEU A 77 9.42 -9.91 17.61
CA LEU A 77 9.82 -9.71 16.22
C LEU A 77 8.65 -9.15 15.41
N VAL A 78 8.87 -8.08 14.65
CA VAL A 78 7.92 -7.60 13.63
C VAL A 78 8.46 -7.93 12.25
N SER A 79 7.68 -8.65 11.44
CA SER A 79 8.00 -8.93 10.03
C SER A 79 6.94 -8.38 9.10
N HIS A 80 7.35 -8.03 7.88
CA HIS A 80 6.47 -7.55 6.81
C HIS A 80 6.90 -8.17 5.48
N THR A 81 6.21 -7.88 4.37
CA THR A 81 6.48 -8.51 3.06
C THR A 81 7.05 -7.52 2.04
N PRO A 82 8.31 -7.05 2.18
CA PRO A 82 8.92 -6.14 1.22
C PRO A 82 9.17 -6.81 -0.14
N ASN A 83 9.31 -5.98 -1.18
CA ASN A 83 9.75 -6.34 -2.54
C ASN A 83 8.78 -7.17 -3.40
N VAL A 84 7.77 -7.82 -2.83
CA VAL A 84 6.88 -8.74 -3.58
C VAL A 84 5.70 -8.07 -4.28
N LEU A 85 5.50 -6.76 -4.08
CA LEU A 85 4.34 -6.01 -4.59
C LEU A 85 4.67 -4.65 -5.20
N ASN A 86 5.96 -4.37 -5.42
CA ASN A 86 6.39 -3.08 -5.96
C ASN A 86 5.84 -2.86 -7.38
N ASP A 87 5.89 -3.90 -8.20
CA ASP A 87 5.46 -3.86 -9.60
C ASP A 87 3.94 -3.69 -9.70
N GLU A 88 3.17 -4.43 -8.92
CA GLU A 88 1.70 -4.39 -8.93
C GLU A 88 1.16 -3.04 -8.47
N VAL A 89 1.79 -2.43 -7.45
CA VAL A 89 1.44 -1.07 -7.01
C VAL A 89 1.79 -0.04 -8.09
N ALA A 90 2.96 -0.17 -8.73
CA ALA A 90 3.36 0.73 -9.79
C ALA A 90 2.48 0.60 -11.04
N ASP A 91 2.10 -0.61 -11.43
CA ASP A 91 1.15 -0.88 -12.51
C ASP A 91 -0.21 -0.24 -12.23
N THR A 92 -0.69 -0.37 -10.99
CA THR A 92 -1.93 0.27 -10.55
C THR A 92 -1.85 1.80 -10.65
N ALA A 93 -0.73 2.40 -10.26
CA ALA A 93 -0.51 3.85 -10.38
C ALA A 93 -0.53 4.32 -11.84
N ILE A 94 0.15 3.60 -12.74
CA ILE A 94 0.16 3.91 -14.18
C ILE A 94 -1.23 3.71 -14.80
N MET A 95 -1.94 2.64 -14.41
CA MET A 95 -3.31 2.38 -14.84
C MET A 95 -4.24 3.54 -14.44
N LEU A 96 -4.16 4.01 -13.19
CA LEU A 96 -4.97 5.13 -12.70
C LEU A 96 -4.63 6.43 -13.43
N TRP A 97 -3.34 6.69 -13.69
CA TRP A 97 -2.89 7.85 -14.45
C TRP A 97 -3.45 7.86 -15.89
N LEU A 98 -3.36 6.73 -16.58
CA LEU A 98 -3.92 6.54 -17.92
C LEU A 98 -5.45 6.69 -17.92
N ALA A 99 -6.13 5.98 -17.02
CA ALA A 99 -7.58 6.00 -16.89
C ALA A 99 -8.11 7.41 -16.64
N THR A 100 -7.43 8.18 -15.80
CA THR A 100 -7.81 9.57 -15.48
C THR A 100 -7.53 10.50 -16.65
N SER A 101 -6.32 10.47 -17.20
CA SER A 101 -5.91 11.35 -18.31
C SER A 101 -6.75 11.14 -19.56
N ARG A 102 -7.10 9.88 -19.85
CA ARG A 102 -7.91 9.47 -21.02
C ARG A 102 -9.40 9.40 -20.73
N ARG A 103 -9.84 9.68 -19.50
CA ARG A 103 -11.24 9.58 -19.03
C ARG A 103 -11.87 8.23 -19.41
N LEU A 104 -11.12 7.15 -19.20
CA LEU A 104 -11.46 5.81 -19.68
C LEU A 104 -12.83 5.35 -19.17
N VAL A 105 -13.10 5.55 -17.88
CA VAL A 105 -14.37 5.12 -17.26
C VAL A 105 -15.57 5.88 -17.85
N GLN A 106 -15.40 7.18 -18.14
CA GLN A 106 -16.44 7.99 -18.76
C GLN A 106 -16.65 7.61 -20.23
N ALA A 107 -15.57 7.31 -20.95
CA ALA A 107 -15.63 6.85 -22.34
C ALA A 107 -16.30 5.47 -22.47
N ASP A 108 -15.98 4.53 -21.56
CA ASP A 108 -16.67 3.22 -21.50
C ASP A 108 -18.18 3.39 -21.27
N LYS A 109 -18.57 4.24 -20.31
CA LYS A 109 -19.98 4.56 -20.05
C LYS A 109 -20.67 5.19 -21.27
N TRP A 110 -20.00 6.12 -21.96
CA TRP A 110 -20.51 6.75 -23.18
C TRP A 110 -20.82 5.72 -24.27
N ALA A 111 -19.88 4.81 -24.53
CA ALA A 111 -20.07 3.74 -25.50
C ALA A 111 -21.22 2.79 -25.11
N ARG A 112 -21.24 2.31 -23.86
CA ARG A 112 -22.26 1.35 -23.39
C ARG A 112 -23.69 1.91 -23.35
N SER A 113 -23.82 3.22 -23.16
CA SER A 113 -25.13 3.91 -23.14
C SER A 113 -25.73 4.18 -24.53
N GLY A 114 -25.02 3.81 -25.60
CA GLY A 114 -25.40 4.09 -26.99
C GLY A 114 -25.21 5.56 -27.40
N GLN A 115 -24.64 6.41 -26.54
CA GLN A 115 -24.38 7.80 -26.88
C GLN A 115 -23.38 7.95 -28.02
N TRP A 116 -22.47 6.99 -28.22
CA TRP A 116 -21.59 7.05 -29.37
C TRP A 116 -22.35 7.00 -30.71
N GLU A 117 -23.37 6.15 -30.80
CA GLU A 117 -24.21 6.05 -31.99
C GLU A 117 -25.14 7.27 -32.14
N ARG A 118 -25.77 7.70 -31.05
CA ARG A 118 -26.76 8.79 -31.06
C ARG A 118 -26.14 10.20 -31.17
N ASP A 119 -25.10 10.43 -30.38
CA ASP A 119 -24.54 11.76 -30.10
C ASP A 119 -23.15 11.94 -30.72
N GLY A 120 -22.55 10.85 -31.24
CA GLY A 120 -21.24 10.87 -31.90
C GLY A 120 -20.05 10.60 -30.99
N ALA A 121 -18.85 10.95 -31.46
CA ALA A 121 -17.60 10.60 -30.80
C ALA A 121 -17.47 11.22 -29.39
N PHE A 122 -16.87 10.47 -28.46
CA PHE A 122 -16.56 10.98 -27.11
C PHE A 122 -15.55 12.15 -27.19
N PRO A 123 -15.64 13.17 -26.32
CA PRO A 123 -14.74 14.33 -26.36
C PRO A 123 -13.25 13.98 -26.28
N LEU A 124 -12.41 14.80 -26.92
CA LEU A 124 -10.96 14.69 -26.84
C LEU A 124 -10.47 14.80 -25.38
N THR A 125 -9.45 14.01 -25.05
CA THR A 125 -8.90 13.91 -23.69
C THR A 125 -7.42 14.28 -23.64
N ARG A 126 -6.78 14.14 -22.49
CA ARG A 126 -5.39 14.57 -22.28
C ARG A 126 -4.43 13.42 -22.58
N SER A 127 -3.42 13.68 -23.41
CA SER A 127 -2.31 12.74 -23.59
C SER A 127 -1.49 12.60 -22.31
N VAL A 128 -0.97 11.40 -22.07
CA VAL A 128 0.04 11.11 -21.03
C VAL A 128 1.47 11.29 -21.54
N GLN A 129 1.66 11.35 -22.86
CA GLN A 129 2.99 11.47 -23.45
C GLN A 129 3.63 12.82 -23.12
N ASN A 130 4.95 12.83 -22.89
CA ASN A 130 5.75 14.04 -22.67
C ASN A 130 5.26 14.91 -21.50
N ARG A 131 4.67 14.28 -20.48
CA ARG A 131 4.17 14.97 -19.27
C ARG A 131 5.25 15.08 -18.22
N GLN A 132 5.15 16.11 -17.38
CA GLN A 132 5.86 16.14 -16.10
C GLN A 132 5.08 15.30 -15.08
N VAL A 133 5.79 14.40 -14.38
CA VAL A 133 5.22 13.53 -13.35
C VAL A 133 5.98 13.76 -12.06
N GLY A 134 5.27 14.25 -11.03
CA GLY A 134 5.81 14.42 -9.68
C GLY A 134 5.57 13.19 -8.81
N ILE A 135 6.63 12.66 -8.19
CA ILE A 135 6.60 11.51 -7.28
C ILE A 135 6.99 11.95 -5.87
N LEU A 136 6.04 11.90 -4.95
CA LEU A 136 6.29 12.14 -3.52
C LEU A 136 6.71 10.84 -2.85
N GLY A 137 8.02 10.70 -2.57
CA GLY A 137 8.61 9.49 -2.03
C GLY A 137 9.31 8.65 -3.10
N MET A 138 10.65 8.73 -3.13
CA MET A 138 11.50 7.94 -4.03
C MET A 138 12.13 6.77 -3.26
N GLY A 139 11.29 5.79 -2.94
CA GLY A 139 11.71 4.45 -2.52
C GLY A 139 11.41 3.43 -3.61
N ARG A 140 11.42 2.14 -3.26
CA ARG A 140 11.21 1.02 -4.22
C ARG A 140 10.01 1.21 -5.15
N ILE A 141 8.83 1.53 -4.60
CA ILE A 141 7.62 1.77 -5.38
C ILE A 141 7.77 3.04 -6.25
N GLY A 142 8.28 4.14 -5.67
CA GLY A 142 8.48 5.40 -6.39
C GLY A 142 9.41 5.27 -7.59
N GLU A 143 10.54 4.57 -7.43
CA GLU A 143 11.48 4.27 -8.52
C GLU A 143 10.83 3.38 -9.60
N THR A 144 10.02 2.41 -9.17
CA THR A 144 9.32 1.48 -10.06
C THR A 144 8.23 2.20 -10.88
N ILE A 145 7.54 3.17 -10.27
CA ILE A 145 6.61 4.09 -10.96
C ILE A 145 7.39 4.99 -11.93
N ALA A 146 8.49 5.60 -11.49
CA ALA A 146 9.30 6.50 -12.31
C ALA A 146 9.81 5.81 -13.59
N LYS A 147 10.31 4.58 -13.46
CA LYS A 147 10.76 3.75 -14.59
C LYS A 147 9.65 3.52 -15.61
N ARG A 148 8.44 3.19 -15.16
CA ARG A 148 7.29 2.95 -16.04
C ARG A 148 6.79 4.24 -16.68
N ALA A 149 6.67 5.32 -15.90
CA ALA A 149 6.26 6.63 -16.40
C ALA A 149 7.23 7.16 -17.47
N SER A 150 8.52 6.88 -17.33
CA SER A 150 9.54 7.23 -18.34
C SER A 150 9.28 6.58 -19.71
N GLY A 151 8.59 5.43 -19.76
CA GLY A 151 8.16 4.80 -21.01
C GLY A 151 7.10 5.59 -21.80
N PHE A 152 6.54 6.65 -21.20
CA PHE A 152 5.64 7.61 -21.84
C PHE A 152 6.34 8.94 -22.17
N ASP A 153 7.67 8.92 -22.28
CA ASP A 153 8.51 10.11 -22.44
C ASP A 153 8.29 11.16 -21.33
N ALA A 154 7.85 10.72 -20.15
CA ALA A 154 7.56 11.63 -19.05
C ALA A 154 8.83 12.16 -18.39
N THR A 155 8.86 13.45 -18.09
CA THR A 155 9.90 14.06 -17.26
C THR A 155 9.57 13.80 -15.80
N ILE A 156 10.42 13.04 -15.11
CA ILE A 156 10.17 12.65 -13.72
C ILE A 156 10.78 13.66 -12.76
N HIS A 157 9.92 14.17 -11.88
CA HIS A 157 10.28 14.98 -10.74
C HIS A 157 9.98 14.21 -9.46
N TYR A 158 10.74 14.43 -8.39
CA TYR A 158 10.47 13.79 -7.12
C TYR A 158 10.85 14.62 -5.90
N HIS A 159 10.19 14.34 -4.79
CA HIS A 159 10.60 14.82 -3.47
C HIS A 159 10.79 13.63 -2.53
N SER A 160 11.83 13.70 -1.70
CA SER A 160 11.98 12.86 -0.51
C SER A 160 12.86 13.57 0.52
N ARG A 161 12.91 13.05 1.76
CA ARG A 161 13.68 13.67 2.87
C ARG A 161 15.14 13.94 2.52
N THR A 162 15.76 13.06 1.73
CA THR A 162 17.12 13.20 1.23
C THR A 162 17.18 12.75 -0.22
N PRO A 163 17.99 13.41 -1.08
CA PRO A 163 18.17 12.99 -2.47
C PRO A 163 18.53 11.51 -2.60
N LYS A 164 18.11 10.91 -3.71
CA LYS A 164 18.43 9.53 -4.09
C LYS A 164 19.39 9.53 -5.26
N ASP A 165 20.16 8.45 -5.36
CA ASP A 165 21.07 8.19 -6.48
C ASP A 165 20.27 7.67 -7.69
N VAL A 166 19.54 8.59 -8.33
CA VAL A 166 18.65 8.33 -9.49
C VAL A 166 18.70 9.53 -10.46
N ASP A 167 18.49 9.28 -11.75
CA ASP A 167 18.58 10.29 -12.81
C ASP A 167 17.33 11.20 -12.94
N TYR A 168 16.56 11.36 -11.85
CA TYR A 168 15.31 12.14 -11.84
C TYR A 168 15.49 13.50 -11.17
N ILE A 169 14.60 14.45 -11.46
CA ILE A 169 14.72 15.83 -10.97
C ILE A 169 14.27 15.90 -9.51
N TYR A 170 15.22 16.15 -8.59
CA TYR A 170 14.94 16.31 -7.17
C TYR A 170 14.39 17.70 -6.83
N HIS A 171 13.40 17.75 -5.95
CA HIS A 171 12.87 18.95 -5.33
C HIS A 171 13.03 18.90 -3.81
N SER A 172 13.45 20.02 -3.22
CA SER A 172 13.76 20.08 -1.78
C SER A 172 12.51 20.17 -0.91
N THR A 173 11.39 20.60 -1.49
CA THR A 173 10.08 20.66 -0.81
C THR A 173 8.96 20.05 -1.65
N VAL A 174 7.87 19.66 -0.98
CA VAL A 174 6.64 19.21 -1.66
C VAL A 174 6.00 20.32 -2.49
N LYS A 175 6.18 21.59 -2.08
CA LYS A 175 5.66 22.73 -2.82
C LYS A 175 6.38 22.90 -4.16
N GLU A 176 7.72 22.85 -4.15
CA GLU A 176 8.53 22.89 -5.37
C GLU A 176 8.22 21.73 -6.34
N LEU A 177 7.83 20.56 -5.82
CA LEU A 177 7.38 19.44 -6.64
C LEU A 177 6.05 19.71 -7.36
N ALA A 178 5.19 20.57 -6.79
CA ALA A 178 3.84 20.84 -7.26
C ALA A 178 3.71 22.09 -8.14
N ASP A 179 4.69 22.99 -8.07
CA ASP A 179 4.80 24.22 -8.89
C ASP A 179 5.30 23.91 -10.31
#